data_AF-A0A1L7XJ69-F1
#
_entry.id   AF-A0A1L7XJ69-F1
#
_cell.length_a   1.000
_cell.length_b   1.000
_cell.length_c   1.000
_cell.angle_alpha   90.00
_cell.angle_beta   90.00
_cell.angle_gamma   90.00
#
_symmetry.space_group_name_H-M   'P 1'
#
loop_
_entity.id
_entity.type
_entity.pdbx_description
1 polymer ?
#
loop_
_entity_poly.entity_id
_entity_poly.type
_entity_poly.pdbx_seq_one_letter_code
_entity_poly.pdbx_strand_id
1 'polypeptide(L)'
;MSQEVLRAFPDKATPLVRYGLLFTEACSKHVQEKFKASRIYLITGKTPTNNVHAQGELVKLPRFGGDGTASQLPANPPTIPIICIPTTLSGGEYSTYAGAVDHYIETLASLHSMPEVDESVTKSLKCLIPGLLNTKLNAGGEGGREEEVKAREECQIGAVHAILLLHRKVSCGASHGIRHMLGPMFHVGHGETSCILLPAACKFNSLHGGPEILARQQLMKDALWSVPEAKNLFGEKGLGREVRVDQLLDVVIRELGLKRRLSEVGVVERMDFERLADASLRDPFLVTNVVIITTNEHVLEISEVCASGMIFRP
;
A
#
# COMPACT_ATOMS: atom_id res chain seq x y z
N MET A 1 -26.61 -8.96 -8.42
CA MET A 1 -25.67 -8.80 -9.56
C MET A 1 -25.02 -10.15 -9.83
N SER A 2 -24.68 -10.47 -11.08
CA SER A 2 -23.98 -11.73 -11.42
C SER A 2 -22.51 -11.65 -11.03
N GLN A 3 -21.97 -12.71 -10.43
CA GLN A 3 -20.53 -12.81 -10.16
C GLN A 3 -19.81 -13.27 -11.42
N GLU A 4 -18.81 -12.50 -11.84
CA GLU A 4 -17.93 -12.87 -12.95
C GLU A 4 -16.62 -13.43 -12.38
N VAL A 5 -16.03 -14.40 -13.09
CA VAL A 5 -14.81 -15.10 -12.69
C VAL A 5 -13.89 -15.15 -13.90
N LEU A 6 -12.66 -14.67 -13.73
CA LEU A 6 -11.64 -14.73 -14.76
C LEU A 6 -10.29 -15.14 -14.19
N ARG A 7 -9.40 -15.60 -15.08
CA ARG A 7 -8.03 -15.99 -14.71
C ARG A 7 -7.18 -14.74 -14.68
N ALA A 8 -6.42 -14.55 -13.60
CA ALA A 8 -5.46 -13.45 -13.54
C ALA A 8 -4.38 -13.57 -14.63
N PHE A 9 -4.09 -14.79 -15.08
CA PHE A 9 -3.11 -15.08 -16.13
C PHE A 9 -3.71 -16.06 -17.16
N PRO A 10 -3.67 -15.77 -18.48
CA PRO A 10 -4.25 -16.63 -19.51
C PRO A 10 -3.70 -18.07 -19.47
N ASP A 11 -2.41 -18.20 -19.15
CA ASP A 11 -1.63 -19.42 -19.11
C ASP A 11 -1.71 -20.18 -17.77
N LYS A 12 -2.31 -19.59 -16.72
CA LYS A 12 -2.38 -20.23 -15.38
C LYS A 12 -3.82 -20.46 -14.94
N ALA A 13 -4.06 -21.63 -14.34
CA ALA A 13 -5.37 -21.94 -13.77
C ALA A 13 -5.73 -21.09 -12.53
N THR A 14 -4.72 -20.52 -11.85
CA THR A 14 -4.86 -19.67 -10.66
C THR A 14 -3.74 -18.61 -10.60
N PRO A 15 -3.92 -17.49 -9.86
CA PRO A 15 -5.13 -17.09 -9.12
C PRO A 15 -6.29 -16.66 -10.05
N LEU A 16 -7.51 -16.71 -9.51
CA LEU A 16 -8.73 -16.26 -10.17
C LEU A 16 -9.15 -14.92 -9.58
N VAL A 17 -9.49 -13.96 -10.44
CA VAL A 17 -10.10 -12.68 -10.08
C VAL A 17 -11.61 -12.82 -10.17
N ARG A 18 -12.33 -12.25 -9.20
CA ARG A 18 -13.79 -12.28 -9.13
C ARG A 18 -14.33 -10.90 -8.80
N TYR A 19 -15.34 -10.45 -9.55
CA TYR A 19 -16.01 -9.17 -9.33
C TYR A 19 -17.52 -9.30 -9.58
N GLY A 20 -18.27 -8.21 -9.33
CA GLY A 20 -19.71 -8.14 -9.54
C GLY A 20 -20.59 -8.49 -8.32
N LEU A 21 -20.00 -8.91 -7.20
CA LEU A 21 -20.71 -9.09 -5.92
C LEU A 21 -20.27 -8.03 -4.90
N LEU A 22 -21.18 -7.62 -4.02
CA LEU A 22 -20.80 -6.87 -2.82
C LEU A 22 -19.86 -7.71 -1.96
N PHE A 23 -18.98 -7.08 -1.19
CA PHE A 23 -18.01 -7.80 -0.35
C PHE A 23 -18.67 -8.84 0.56
N THR A 24 -19.78 -8.47 1.21
CA THR A 24 -20.55 -9.36 2.09
C THR A 24 -21.18 -10.54 1.34
N GLU A 25 -21.68 -10.30 0.13
CA GLU A 25 -22.23 -11.34 -0.75
C GLU A 25 -21.13 -12.27 -1.27
N ALA A 26 -19.98 -11.72 -1.64
CA ALA A 26 -18.81 -12.48 -2.07
C ALA A 26 -18.29 -13.37 -0.92
N CYS A 27 -18.13 -12.82 0.28
CA CYS A 27 -17.75 -13.57 1.47
C CYS A 27 -18.76 -14.68 1.76
N SER A 28 -20.07 -14.37 1.77
CA SER A 28 -21.14 -15.35 1.98
C SER A 28 -21.08 -16.48 0.95
N LYS A 29 -20.92 -16.15 -0.34
CA LYS A 29 -20.79 -17.13 -1.42
C LYS A 29 -19.54 -18.00 -1.28
N HIS A 30 -18.40 -17.40 -0.94
CA HIS A 30 -17.17 -18.13 -0.66
C HIS A 30 -17.35 -19.12 0.48
N VAL A 31 -18.05 -18.71 1.53
CA VAL A 31 -18.38 -19.54 2.68
C VAL A 31 -19.31 -20.68 2.27
N GLN A 32 -20.41 -20.40 1.58
CA GLN A 32 -21.44 -21.38 1.28
C GLN A 32 -21.02 -22.37 0.19
N GLU A 33 -20.42 -21.87 -0.89
CA GLU A 33 -20.20 -22.65 -2.10
C GLU A 33 -18.75 -23.16 -2.24
N LYS A 34 -17.76 -22.29 -1.94
CA LYS A 34 -16.36 -22.60 -2.21
C LYS A 34 -15.72 -23.38 -1.07
N PHE A 35 -15.83 -22.84 0.14
CA PHE A 35 -15.25 -23.43 1.35
C PHE A 35 -16.25 -24.31 2.10
N LYS A 36 -17.55 -24.21 1.78
CA LYS A 36 -18.65 -24.95 2.43
C LYS A 36 -18.57 -24.88 3.96
N ALA A 37 -18.22 -23.72 4.47
CA ALA A 37 -18.02 -23.48 5.89
C ALA A 37 -19.35 -23.11 6.57
N SER A 38 -19.64 -23.74 7.70
CA SER A 38 -20.85 -23.46 8.52
C SER A 38 -20.58 -22.48 9.67
N ARG A 39 -19.30 -22.10 9.88
CA ARG A 39 -18.84 -21.15 10.89
C ARG A 39 -17.73 -20.27 10.30
N ILE A 40 -17.90 -18.96 10.38
CA ILE A 40 -17.04 -17.95 9.73
C ILE A 40 -16.49 -17.04 10.81
N TYR A 41 -15.18 -16.77 10.79
CA TYR A 41 -14.53 -15.79 11.66
C TYR A 41 -13.89 -14.71 10.80
N LEU A 42 -14.16 -13.45 11.12
CA LEU A 42 -13.58 -12.30 10.43
C LEU A 42 -12.37 -11.82 11.22
N ILE A 43 -11.15 -12.11 10.75
CA ILE A 43 -9.93 -11.62 11.39
C ILE A 43 -9.57 -10.29 10.75
N THR A 44 -9.64 -9.21 11.51
CA THR A 44 -9.19 -7.88 11.08
C THR A 44 -8.23 -7.33 12.13
N GLY A 45 -7.24 -6.55 11.70
CA GLY A 45 -6.21 -6.04 12.60
C GLY A 45 -6.81 -5.21 13.75
N LYS A 46 -6.44 -5.58 14.99
CA LYS A 46 -6.67 -4.99 16.35
C LYS A 46 -7.91 -4.15 16.68
N THR A 47 -8.86 -3.93 15.79
CA THR A 47 -10.02 -3.06 16.02
C THR A 47 -11.32 -3.83 16.39
N PRO A 48 -11.48 -5.16 16.17
CA PRO A 48 -12.75 -5.78 16.61
C PRO A 48 -12.76 -7.18 17.22
N THR A 49 -11.65 -7.90 17.43
CA THR A 49 -11.77 -9.34 17.75
C THR A 49 -10.89 -9.82 18.89
N ASN A 50 -11.31 -9.58 20.13
CA ASN A 50 -10.85 -10.38 21.26
C ASN A 50 -12.06 -10.90 22.05
N ASN A 51 -12.17 -12.24 22.20
CA ASN A 51 -13.23 -12.98 22.92
C ASN A 51 -14.68 -12.78 22.44
N VAL A 52 -14.96 -12.96 21.15
CA VAL A 52 -16.34 -13.06 20.65
C VAL A 52 -16.76 -14.53 20.59
N HIS A 53 -17.73 -14.91 21.44
CA HIS A 53 -18.24 -16.29 21.51
C HIS A 53 -19.61 -16.44 20.83
N ALA A 54 -20.34 -15.34 20.60
CA ALA A 54 -21.61 -15.32 19.87
C ALA A 54 -21.93 -13.97 19.19
N GLN A 55 -22.86 -13.98 18.22
CA GLN A 55 -23.21 -12.84 17.33
C GLN A 55 -23.72 -11.59 18.07
N GLY A 56 -24.38 -11.74 19.23
CA GLY A 56 -24.97 -10.62 19.98
C GLY A 56 -24.00 -9.83 20.87
N GLU A 57 -22.75 -10.26 20.98
CA GLU A 57 -21.77 -9.67 21.90
C GLU A 57 -21.03 -8.46 21.30
N LEU A 58 -21.21 -8.23 19.99
CA LEU A 58 -20.58 -7.14 19.22
C LEU A 58 -20.92 -5.73 19.74
N VAL A 59 -22.11 -5.56 20.33
CA VAL A 59 -22.61 -4.26 20.80
C VAL A 59 -22.10 -3.88 22.21
N LYS A 60 -21.43 -4.81 22.89
CA LYS A 60 -20.96 -4.64 24.27
C LYS A 60 -19.45 -4.36 24.36
N LEU A 61 -18.79 -4.14 23.23
CA LEU A 61 -17.35 -3.93 23.18
C LEU A 61 -16.96 -2.64 23.91
N PRO A 62 -15.98 -2.70 24.82
CA PRO A 62 -15.64 -1.54 25.64
C PRO A 62 -14.83 -0.49 24.87
N ARG A 63 -15.00 0.79 25.24
CA ARG A 63 -14.14 1.90 24.83
C ARG A 63 -12.98 2.03 25.83
N PHE A 64 -11.74 1.90 25.38
CA PHE A 64 -10.53 2.14 26.19
C PHE A 64 -9.45 2.75 25.26
N GLY A 65 -8.60 3.71 25.64
CA GLY A 65 -8.26 4.26 26.96
C GLY A 65 -7.18 3.43 27.66
N GLY A 66 -5.89 3.69 27.41
CA GLY A 66 -4.77 3.24 28.27
C GLY A 66 -3.60 2.44 27.62
N ASP A 67 -2.39 2.87 28.01
CA ASP A 67 -0.99 2.37 28.01
C ASP A 67 -0.52 0.92 27.69
N GLY A 68 -1.27 0.02 27.05
CA GLY A 68 -0.84 -1.38 26.84
C GLY A 68 -0.05 -1.71 25.54
N THR A 69 1.16 -2.28 25.64
CA THR A 69 1.91 -2.89 24.51
C THR A 69 1.46 -4.33 24.17
N ALA A 70 1.73 -4.79 22.94
CA ALA A 70 1.17 -6.02 22.36
C ALA A 70 1.59 -7.34 23.04
N SER A 71 2.69 -7.36 23.79
CA SER A 71 3.23 -8.56 24.45
C SER A 71 2.50 -8.96 25.74
N GLN A 72 1.61 -8.09 26.25
CA GLN A 72 0.83 -8.35 27.47
C GLN A 72 -0.60 -8.83 27.21
N LEU A 73 -0.94 -9.12 25.94
CA LEU A 73 -2.26 -9.61 25.57
C LEU A 73 -2.31 -11.14 25.72
N PRO A 74 -3.21 -11.70 26.56
CA PRO A 74 -3.40 -13.14 26.63
C PRO A 74 -4.05 -13.62 25.32
N ALA A 75 -3.25 -14.11 24.39
CA ALA A 75 -3.71 -14.72 23.14
C ALA A 75 -3.66 -16.24 23.29
N ASN A 76 -4.83 -16.89 23.26
CA ASN A 76 -4.92 -18.35 23.23
C ASN A 76 -4.87 -18.85 21.79
N PRO A 77 -4.15 -19.96 21.49
CA PRO A 77 -4.10 -20.54 20.17
C PRO A 77 -5.51 -21.05 19.76
N PRO A 78 -5.93 -20.79 18.50
CA PRO A 78 -7.23 -21.21 18.00
C PRO A 78 -7.27 -22.73 17.83
N THR A 79 -8.34 -23.36 18.33
CA THR A 79 -8.52 -24.83 18.33
C THR A 79 -9.24 -25.37 17.08
N ILE A 80 -9.45 -24.53 16.06
CA ILE A 80 -10.12 -24.89 14.80
C ILE A 80 -9.35 -24.33 13.59
N PRO A 81 -9.49 -24.93 12.38
CA PRO A 81 -8.79 -24.47 11.18
C PRO A 81 -9.25 -23.08 10.73
N ILE A 82 -8.29 -22.21 10.40
CA ILE A 82 -8.51 -20.82 9.99
C ILE A 82 -8.34 -20.68 8.47
N ILE A 83 -9.23 -19.93 7.82
CA ILE A 83 -9.04 -19.45 6.44
C ILE A 83 -8.77 -17.96 6.49
N CYS A 84 -7.54 -17.57 6.14
CA CYS A 84 -7.22 -16.18 5.80
C CYS A 84 -7.76 -15.90 4.40
N ILE A 85 -8.75 -15.01 4.30
CA ILE A 85 -9.00 -14.31 3.03
C ILE A 85 -7.97 -13.18 3.02
N PRO A 86 -6.92 -13.24 2.19
CA PRO A 86 -6.00 -12.12 2.07
C PRO A 86 -6.82 -10.96 1.51
N THR A 87 -7.25 -10.04 2.36
CA THR A 87 -7.38 -8.65 1.92
C THR A 87 -6.02 -8.31 1.35
N THR A 88 -5.93 -7.93 0.07
CA THR A 88 -4.67 -7.31 -0.36
C THR A 88 -4.46 -6.17 0.64
N LEU A 89 -3.29 -6.07 1.26
CA LEU A 89 -3.03 -5.26 2.46
C LEU A 89 -3.33 -3.74 2.28
N SER A 90 -3.87 -3.35 1.12
CA SER A 90 -4.08 -1.99 0.64
C SER A 90 -5.54 -1.66 0.27
N GLY A 91 -6.44 -2.64 0.16
CA GLY A 91 -7.83 -2.39 -0.29
C GLY A 91 -7.93 -1.82 -1.72
N GLY A 92 -6.94 -2.10 -2.58
CA GLY A 92 -6.87 -1.58 -3.95
C GLY A 92 -8.02 -2.06 -4.84
N GLU A 93 -8.67 -3.17 -4.47
CA GLU A 93 -9.89 -3.66 -5.11
C GLU A 93 -11.16 -2.85 -4.78
N TYR A 94 -11.16 -2.08 -3.69
CA TYR A 94 -12.32 -1.31 -3.20
C TYR A 94 -12.11 0.21 -3.25
N SER A 95 -10.90 0.66 -3.57
CA SER A 95 -10.48 2.06 -3.50
C SER A 95 -9.26 2.32 -4.39
N THR A 96 -9.00 3.57 -4.77
CA THR A 96 -7.78 3.97 -5.49
C THR A 96 -6.52 3.99 -4.60
N TYR A 97 -6.57 3.45 -3.38
CA TYR A 97 -5.47 3.55 -2.43
C TYR A 97 -4.23 2.77 -2.92
N ALA A 98 -3.13 3.48 -3.13
CA ALA A 98 -1.91 2.99 -3.77
C ALA A 98 -0.98 2.16 -2.86
N GLY A 99 -1.48 1.50 -1.81
CA GLY A 99 -0.64 0.78 -0.84
C GLY A 99 0.22 -0.34 -1.46
N ALA A 100 -0.20 -0.91 -2.59
CA ALA A 100 0.59 -1.89 -3.32
C ALA A 100 1.77 -1.26 -4.11
N VAL A 101 1.68 0.03 -4.47
CA VAL A 101 2.79 0.77 -5.14
C VAL A 101 4.00 0.89 -4.20
N ASP A 102 3.76 1.06 -2.90
CA ASP A 102 4.77 1.16 -1.85
C ASP A 102 5.70 -0.06 -1.86
N HIS A 103 5.13 -1.26 -1.86
CA HIS A 103 5.89 -2.51 -1.93
C HIS A 103 6.77 -2.60 -3.18
N TYR A 104 6.28 -2.14 -4.34
CA TYR A 104 7.06 -2.17 -5.57
C TYR A 104 8.25 -1.25 -5.53
N ILE A 105 8.01 0.00 -5.17
CA ILE A 105 9.03 1.03 -5.19
C ILE A 105 10.11 0.70 -4.17
N GLU A 106 9.76 0.23 -2.97
CA GLU A 106 10.77 -0.17 -1.98
C GLU A 106 11.52 -1.46 -2.36
N THR A 107 10.85 -2.42 -3.03
CA THR A 107 11.53 -3.61 -3.57
C THR A 107 12.51 -3.22 -4.68
N LEU A 108 12.12 -2.34 -5.60
CA LEU A 108 13.01 -1.79 -6.61
C LEU A 108 14.11 -0.93 -5.98
N ALA A 109 13.88 -0.31 -4.83
CA ALA A 109 14.91 0.46 -4.14
C ALA A 109 16.00 -0.48 -3.63
N SER A 110 15.62 -1.62 -3.03
CA SER A 110 16.53 -2.52 -2.34
C SER A 110 17.78 -2.90 -3.15
N LEU A 111 18.96 -2.73 -2.54
CA LEU A 111 20.24 -3.20 -3.08
C LEU A 111 20.39 -4.73 -3.03
N HIS A 112 19.49 -5.41 -2.33
CA HIS A 112 19.45 -6.88 -2.22
C HIS A 112 18.40 -7.52 -3.15
N SER A 113 17.75 -6.73 -4.01
CA SER A 113 16.83 -7.28 -5.01
C SER A 113 17.54 -8.13 -6.06
N MET A 114 16.79 -8.98 -6.75
CA MET A 114 17.29 -9.85 -7.81
C MET A 114 16.62 -9.50 -9.15
N PRO A 115 17.26 -9.76 -10.31
CA PRO A 115 16.69 -9.43 -11.62
C PRO A 115 15.27 -9.98 -11.87
N GLU A 116 14.99 -11.22 -11.44
CA GLU A 116 13.64 -11.82 -11.54
C GLU A 116 12.61 -11.04 -10.71
N VAL A 117 13.01 -10.58 -9.53
CA VAL A 117 12.16 -9.76 -8.65
C VAL A 117 11.92 -8.40 -9.30
N ASP A 118 12.96 -7.74 -9.82
CA ASP A 118 12.85 -6.44 -10.48
C ASP A 118 11.95 -6.49 -11.73
N GLU A 119 12.06 -7.55 -12.53
CA GLU A 119 11.21 -7.76 -13.70
C GLU A 119 9.75 -7.95 -13.28
N SER A 120 9.51 -8.78 -12.26
CA SER A 120 8.17 -9.00 -11.74
C SER A 120 7.57 -7.71 -11.15
N VAL A 121 8.34 -6.94 -10.38
CA VAL A 121 7.89 -5.64 -9.85
C VAL A 121 7.58 -4.66 -10.97
N THR A 122 8.43 -4.58 -11.99
CA THR A 122 8.21 -3.70 -13.14
C THR A 122 6.93 -4.07 -13.89
N LYS A 123 6.67 -5.37 -14.10
CA LYS A 123 5.40 -5.84 -14.67
C LYS A 123 4.20 -5.45 -13.80
N SER A 124 4.33 -5.58 -12.48
CA SER A 124 3.28 -5.23 -11.53
C SER A 124 2.93 -3.73 -11.56
N LEU A 125 3.96 -2.88 -11.61
CA LEU A 125 3.80 -1.43 -11.69
C LEU A 125 3.14 -1.03 -13.02
N LYS A 126 3.48 -1.72 -14.11
CA LYS A 126 2.84 -1.58 -15.43
C LYS A 126 1.38 -2.04 -15.48
N CYS A 127 0.90 -2.81 -14.51
CA CYS A 127 -0.53 -3.12 -14.37
C CYS A 127 -1.22 -2.18 -13.38
N LEU A 128 -0.57 -1.88 -12.24
CA LEU A 128 -1.22 -1.14 -11.17
C LEU A 128 -1.39 0.35 -11.47
N ILE A 129 -0.38 1.02 -12.02
CA ILE A 129 -0.47 2.46 -12.34
C ILE A 129 -1.56 2.77 -13.36
N PRO A 130 -1.63 2.10 -14.54
CA PRO A 130 -2.71 2.36 -15.48
C PRO A 130 -4.07 1.96 -14.89
N GLY A 131 -4.17 0.81 -14.21
CA GLY A 131 -5.40 0.39 -13.55
C GLY A 131 -5.93 1.43 -12.56
N LEU A 132 -5.06 2.03 -11.74
CA LEU A 132 -5.45 3.05 -10.76
C LEU A 132 -5.95 4.34 -11.45
N LEU A 133 -5.23 4.83 -12.45
CA LEU A 133 -5.58 6.03 -13.22
C LEU A 133 -6.89 5.82 -13.99
N ASN A 134 -7.01 4.69 -14.68
CA ASN A 134 -8.20 4.33 -15.45
C ASN A 134 -9.41 4.07 -14.53
N THR A 135 -9.21 3.50 -13.34
CA THR A 135 -10.30 3.34 -12.36
C THR A 135 -10.82 4.70 -11.92
N LYS A 136 -9.92 5.64 -11.63
CA LYS A 136 -10.31 7.01 -11.25
C LYS A 136 -11.05 7.73 -12.37
N LEU A 137 -10.57 7.60 -13.60
CA LEU A 137 -11.15 8.24 -14.79
C LEU A 137 -12.57 7.73 -15.08
N ASN A 138 -12.80 6.42 -14.95
CA ASN A 138 -14.05 5.78 -15.33
C ASN A 138 -15.07 5.65 -14.18
N ALA A 139 -14.68 6.02 -12.95
CA ALA A 139 -15.51 5.85 -11.76
C ALA A 139 -16.87 6.58 -11.88
N GLY A 140 -17.96 5.80 -11.82
CA GLY A 140 -19.32 6.34 -11.68
C GLY A 140 -19.95 6.92 -12.95
N GLY A 141 -19.38 6.69 -14.14
CA GLY A 141 -19.94 7.14 -15.41
C GLY A 141 -21.03 6.21 -15.97
N GLU A 142 -22.06 6.79 -16.62
CA GLU A 142 -23.18 6.03 -17.22
C GLU A 142 -22.76 5.07 -18.35
N GLY A 143 -21.60 5.30 -18.98
CA GLY A 143 -21.01 4.42 -20.00
C GLY A 143 -19.68 3.77 -19.60
N GLY A 144 -19.13 4.07 -18.42
CA GLY A 144 -17.78 3.68 -18.00
C GLY A 144 -17.71 2.39 -17.20
N ARG A 145 -18.81 1.65 -17.07
CA ARG A 145 -18.87 0.49 -16.17
C ARG A 145 -17.97 -0.66 -16.63
N GLU A 146 -17.85 -0.89 -17.93
CA GLU A 146 -17.00 -1.96 -18.45
C GLU A 146 -15.52 -1.59 -18.37
N GLU A 147 -15.18 -0.35 -18.70
CA GLU A 147 -13.84 0.22 -18.59
C GLU A 147 -13.38 0.31 -17.14
N GLU A 148 -14.27 0.69 -16.22
CA GLU A 148 -14.00 0.71 -14.78
C GLU A 148 -13.75 -0.71 -14.25
N VAL A 149 -14.53 -1.71 -14.70
CA VAL A 149 -14.31 -3.11 -14.35
C VAL A 149 -12.94 -3.60 -14.83
N LYS A 150 -12.57 -3.34 -16.08
CA LYS A 150 -11.25 -3.69 -16.63
C LYS A 150 -10.11 -3.02 -15.86
N ALA A 151 -10.24 -1.73 -15.56
CA ALA A 151 -9.24 -1.00 -14.79
C ALA A 151 -9.07 -1.53 -13.36
N ARG A 152 -10.18 -1.94 -12.72
CA ARG A 152 -10.15 -2.58 -11.39
C ARG A 152 -9.56 -3.98 -11.44
N GLU A 153 -9.80 -4.74 -12.51
CA GLU A 153 -9.15 -6.03 -12.75
C GLU A 153 -7.63 -5.86 -12.86
N GLU A 154 -7.16 -4.89 -13.64
CA GLU A 154 -5.74 -4.56 -13.76
C GLU A 154 -5.12 -4.18 -12.40
N CYS A 155 -5.85 -3.42 -11.57
CA CYS A 155 -5.42 -3.13 -10.20
C CYS A 155 -5.25 -4.41 -9.37
N GLN A 156 -6.19 -5.34 -9.45
CA GLN A 156 -6.13 -6.60 -8.71
C GLN A 156 -4.98 -7.48 -9.18
N ILE A 157 -4.77 -7.61 -10.49
CA ILE A 157 -3.64 -8.35 -11.07
C ILE A 157 -2.33 -7.74 -10.59
N GLY A 158 -2.20 -6.41 -10.65
CA GLY A 158 -1.08 -5.68 -10.08
C GLY A 158 -0.87 -6.08 -8.62
N ALA A 159 -1.84 -5.83 -7.75
CA ALA A 159 -1.74 -6.10 -6.31
C ALA A 159 -1.37 -7.56 -5.97
N VAL A 160 -1.86 -8.54 -6.73
CA VAL A 160 -1.49 -9.95 -6.59
C VAL A 160 0.01 -10.14 -6.84
N HIS A 161 0.57 -9.53 -7.87
CA HIS A 161 2.00 -9.60 -8.10
C HIS A 161 2.82 -8.94 -6.98
N ALA A 162 2.33 -7.87 -6.33
CA ALA A 162 2.99 -7.30 -5.15
C ALA A 162 3.17 -8.34 -4.04
N ILE A 163 2.09 -9.05 -3.73
CA ILE A 163 2.04 -9.98 -2.60
C ILE A 163 2.87 -11.24 -2.88
N LEU A 164 2.89 -11.71 -4.13
CA LEU A 164 3.73 -12.84 -4.53
C LEU A 164 5.22 -12.56 -4.30
N LEU A 165 5.63 -11.29 -4.32
CA LEU A 165 7.04 -10.89 -4.16
C LEU A 165 7.47 -10.72 -2.71
N LEU A 166 6.55 -10.43 -1.78
CA LEU A 166 6.83 -10.44 -0.34
C LEU A 166 7.38 -11.81 0.13
N HIS A 167 7.07 -12.89 -0.58
CA HIS A 167 7.58 -14.23 -0.30
C HIS A 167 9.05 -14.45 -0.73
N ARG A 168 9.67 -13.49 -1.43
CA ARG A 168 11.04 -13.58 -1.96
C ARG A 168 12.12 -12.96 -1.05
N LYS A 169 11.78 -12.61 0.20
CA LYS A 169 12.70 -12.12 1.25
C LYS A 169 13.42 -10.79 0.93
N VAL A 170 12.87 -9.96 0.05
CA VAL A 170 13.35 -8.57 -0.10
C VAL A 170 12.70 -7.72 1.00
N SER A 171 13.53 -7.07 1.81
CA SER A 171 13.03 -6.22 2.90
C SER A 171 12.55 -4.87 2.36
N CYS A 172 11.54 -4.30 3.02
CA CYS A 172 11.04 -2.96 2.72
C CYS A 172 11.93 -1.87 3.35
N GLY A 173 11.55 -0.60 3.21
CA GLY A 173 12.38 0.54 3.59
C GLY A 173 11.69 1.55 4.50
N ALA A 174 12.11 2.81 4.37
CA ALA A 174 11.69 3.90 5.26
C ALA A 174 10.17 4.17 5.21
N SER A 175 9.53 4.04 4.04
CA SER A 175 8.08 4.23 3.92
C SER A 175 7.35 3.17 4.76
N HIS A 176 7.80 1.91 4.69
CA HIS A 176 7.28 0.84 5.52
C HIS A 176 7.59 0.95 7.01
N GLY A 177 8.79 1.40 7.38
CA GLY A 177 9.12 1.57 8.80
C GLY A 177 8.29 2.67 9.47
N ILE A 178 8.15 3.83 8.81
CA ILE A 178 7.45 4.99 9.39
C ILE A 178 5.93 4.76 9.38
N ARG A 179 5.37 4.18 8.31
CA ARG A 179 3.91 3.94 8.21
C ARG A 179 3.37 3.02 9.31
N HIS A 180 4.19 2.06 9.76
CA HIS A 180 3.79 1.13 10.82
C HIS A 180 3.47 1.86 12.12
N MET A 181 4.04 3.05 12.32
CA MET A 181 3.75 3.92 13.46
C MET A 181 2.70 4.99 13.13
N LEU A 182 2.79 5.62 11.94
CA LEU A 182 1.86 6.67 11.52
C LEU A 182 0.39 6.22 11.56
N GLY A 183 0.09 5.02 11.04
CA GLY A 183 -1.27 4.48 11.00
C GLY A 183 -1.88 4.32 12.40
N PRO A 184 -1.27 3.51 13.29
CA PRO A 184 -1.79 3.31 14.64
C PRO A 184 -1.83 4.58 15.50
N MET A 185 -0.81 5.44 15.42
CA MET A 185 -0.73 6.64 16.26
C MET A 185 -1.76 7.71 15.87
N PHE A 186 -2.01 7.88 14.57
CA PHE A 186 -2.81 9.00 14.05
C PHE A 186 -4.06 8.56 13.28
N HIS A 187 -4.37 7.26 13.31
CA HIS A 187 -5.61 6.67 12.79
C HIS A 187 -5.75 6.83 11.28
N VAL A 188 -4.63 6.68 10.57
CA VAL A 188 -4.52 6.87 9.13
C VAL A 188 -4.57 5.53 8.42
N GLY A 189 -5.34 5.45 7.32
CA GLY A 189 -5.44 4.22 6.53
C GLY A 189 -4.09 3.83 5.94
N HIS A 190 -3.80 2.53 5.88
CA HIS A 190 -2.50 2.03 5.39
C HIS A 190 -2.18 2.60 4.00
N GLY A 191 -3.07 2.47 3.01
CA GLY A 191 -2.84 3.04 1.68
C GLY A 191 -2.60 4.57 1.67
N GLU A 192 -3.26 5.33 2.56
CA GLU A 192 -3.03 6.78 2.70
C GLU A 192 -1.63 7.06 3.27
N THR A 193 -1.19 6.32 4.29
CA THR A 193 0.17 6.47 4.83
C THR A 193 1.25 6.22 3.78
N SER A 194 1.02 5.33 2.80
CA SER A 194 1.99 5.08 1.70
C SER A 194 2.09 6.29 0.79
N CYS A 195 0.94 6.87 0.46
CA CYS A 195 0.86 8.02 -0.44
C CYS A 195 1.60 9.24 0.14
N ILE A 196 1.58 9.38 1.47
CA ILE A 196 2.28 10.46 2.17
C ILE A 196 3.78 10.19 2.25
N LEU A 197 4.17 8.97 2.68
CA LEU A 197 5.56 8.67 3.06
C LEU A 197 6.45 8.26 1.89
N LEU A 198 5.92 7.54 0.90
CA LEU A 198 6.74 6.95 -0.17
C LEU A 198 7.48 8.00 -1.00
N PRO A 199 6.86 9.11 -1.49
CA PRO A 199 7.60 10.14 -2.20
C PRO A 199 8.70 10.77 -1.33
N ALA A 200 8.42 11.01 -0.04
CA ALA A 200 9.41 11.59 0.87
C ALA A 200 10.59 10.63 1.14
N ALA A 201 10.32 9.33 1.30
CA ALA A 201 11.35 8.30 1.43
C ALA A 201 12.21 8.20 0.16
N CYS A 202 11.60 8.24 -1.03
CA CYS A 202 12.32 8.29 -2.29
C CYS A 202 13.20 9.54 -2.41
N LYS A 203 12.71 10.70 -1.99
CA LYS A 203 13.49 11.95 -1.97
C LYS A 203 14.68 11.82 -1.03
N PHE A 204 14.46 11.39 0.21
CA PHE A 204 15.51 11.15 1.21
C PHE A 204 16.60 10.21 0.66
N ASN A 205 16.20 9.07 0.12
CA ASN A 205 17.12 8.10 -0.49
C ASN A 205 17.91 8.68 -1.67
N SER A 206 17.33 9.60 -2.44
CA SER A 206 18.02 10.26 -3.55
C SER A 206 19.00 11.34 -3.08
N LEU A 207 18.75 12.00 -1.94
CA LEU A 207 19.60 13.07 -1.41
C LEU A 207 20.81 12.51 -0.64
N HIS A 208 20.60 11.42 0.08
CA HIS A 208 21.62 10.83 0.96
C HIS A 208 22.26 9.57 0.38
N GLY A 209 21.74 9.06 -0.75
CA GLY A 209 22.23 7.83 -1.38
C GLY A 209 23.35 8.04 -2.40
N GLY A 210 24.15 6.99 -2.61
CA GLY A 210 25.21 6.94 -3.62
C GLY A 210 24.72 6.61 -5.04
N PRO A 211 25.64 6.52 -6.01
CA PRO A 211 25.33 6.21 -7.42
C PRO A 211 24.51 4.93 -7.60
N GLU A 212 24.75 3.91 -6.77
CA GLU A 212 24.01 2.66 -6.78
C GLU A 212 22.52 2.85 -6.42
N ILE A 213 22.22 3.71 -5.45
CA ILE A 213 20.84 4.02 -5.05
C ILE A 213 20.15 4.85 -6.15
N LEU A 214 20.88 5.80 -6.74
CA LEU A 214 20.38 6.58 -7.88
C LEU A 214 20.09 5.69 -9.11
N ALA A 215 20.91 4.66 -9.35
CA ALA A 215 20.66 3.68 -10.40
C ALA A 215 19.37 2.88 -10.15
N ARG A 216 19.09 2.48 -8.89
CA ARG A 216 17.82 1.83 -8.52
C ARG A 216 16.62 2.77 -8.71
N GLN A 217 16.75 4.03 -8.32
CA GLN A 217 15.73 5.07 -8.54
C GLN A 217 15.46 5.29 -10.03
N GLN A 218 16.48 5.18 -10.88
CA GLN A 218 16.34 5.28 -12.33
C GLN A 218 15.49 4.14 -12.90
N LEU A 219 15.60 2.90 -12.38
CA LEU A 219 14.73 1.79 -12.77
C LEU A 219 13.24 2.10 -12.50
N MET A 220 12.95 2.71 -11.35
CA MET A 220 11.57 3.12 -11.01
C MET A 220 11.06 4.18 -11.96
N LYS A 221 11.89 5.19 -12.27
CA LYS A 221 11.56 6.24 -13.25
C LYS A 221 11.27 5.62 -14.61
N ASP A 222 12.13 4.74 -15.11
CA ASP A 222 11.95 4.11 -16.41
C ASP A 222 10.71 3.22 -16.46
N ALA A 223 10.39 2.52 -15.36
CA ALA A 223 9.15 1.77 -15.24
C ALA A 223 7.93 2.70 -15.33
N LEU A 224 7.90 3.81 -14.58
CA LEU A 224 6.81 4.80 -14.64
C LEU A 224 6.68 5.44 -16.03
N TRP A 225 7.79 5.86 -16.65
CA TRP A 225 7.80 6.45 -18.00
C TRP A 225 7.41 5.47 -19.11
N SER A 226 7.52 4.16 -18.86
CA SER A 226 7.11 3.13 -19.81
C SER A 226 5.60 2.86 -19.80
N VAL A 227 4.86 3.37 -18.81
CA VAL A 227 3.39 3.29 -18.74
C VAL A 227 2.80 4.46 -19.54
N PRO A 228 2.01 4.21 -20.61
CA PRO A 228 1.46 5.29 -21.45
C PRO A 228 0.62 6.32 -20.68
N GLU A 229 -0.25 5.87 -19.77
CA GLU A 229 -1.13 6.70 -18.96
C GLU A 229 -0.32 7.62 -18.04
N ALA A 230 0.70 7.08 -17.39
CA ALA A 230 1.59 7.86 -16.55
C ALA A 230 2.43 8.84 -17.37
N LYS A 231 2.97 8.41 -18.52
CA LYS A 231 3.72 9.27 -19.44
C LYS A 231 2.89 10.45 -19.94
N ASN A 232 1.63 10.21 -20.32
CA ASN A 232 0.71 11.26 -20.75
C ASN A 232 0.44 12.24 -19.61
N LEU A 233 0.13 11.72 -18.42
CA LEU A 233 -0.06 12.53 -17.22
C LEU A 233 1.16 13.40 -16.90
N PHE A 234 2.38 12.84 -16.97
CA PHE A 234 3.61 13.60 -16.75
C PHE A 234 3.81 14.70 -17.79
N GLY A 235 3.52 14.42 -19.06
CA GLY A 235 3.55 15.40 -20.14
C GLY A 235 2.57 16.55 -19.93
N GLU A 236 1.33 16.26 -19.51
CA GLU A 236 0.31 17.27 -19.18
C GLU A 236 0.72 18.15 -18.01
N LYS A 237 1.44 17.60 -17.02
CA LYS A 237 2.00 18.37 -15.89
C LYS A 237 3.36 19.01 -16.22
N GLY A 238 3.86 18.88 -17.44
CA GLY A 238 5.13 19.49 -17.88
C GLY A 238 6.39 18.90 -17.26
N LEU A 239 6.37 17.65 -16.80
CA LEU A 239 7.54 16.97 -16.23
C LEU A 239 8.42 16.35 -17.33
N GLY A 240 9.73 16.57 -17.24
CA GLY A 240 10.74 15.91 -18.08
C GLY A 240 11.29 14.62 -17.45
N ARG A 241 12.15 13.89 -18.18
CA ARG A 241 12.73 12.62 -17.69
C ARG A 241 13.81 12.83 -16.63
N GLU A 242 14.33 14.03 -16.51
CA GLU A 242 15.36 14.44 -15.55
C GLU A 242 14.83 14.55 -14.11
N VAL A 243 13.52 14.71 -13.93
CA VAL A 243 12.93 14.85 -12.59
C VAL A 243 13.15 13.61 -11.74
N ARG A 244 13.19 13.78 -10.42
CA ARG A 244 13.34 12.67 -9.47
C ARG A 244 12.05 11.85 -9.37
N VAL A 245 12.15 10.61 -8.91
CA VAL A 245 10.98 9.72 -8.81
C VAL A 245 9.92 10.25 -7.83
N ASP A 246 10.31 10.96 -6.77
CA ASP A 246 9.38 11.53 -5.78
C ASP A 246 8.38 12.48 -6.43
N GLN A 247 8.82 13.24 -7.43
CA GLN A 247 7.98 14.16 -8.19
C GLN A 247 7.02 13.41 -9.13
N LEU A 248 7.47 12.32 -9.76
CA LEU A 248 6.61 11.46 -10.59
C LEU A 248 5.51 10.81 -9.74
N LEU A 249 5.89 10.25 -8.59
CA LEU A 249 4.95 9.63 -7.65
C LEU A 249 3.95 10.67 -7.11
N ASP A 250 4.38 11.87 -6.75
CA ASP A 250 3.47 12.95 -6.29
C ASP A 250 2.42 13.30 -7.34
N VAL A 251 2.80 13.37 -8.62
CA VAL A 251 1.86 13.65 -9.71
C VAL A 251 0.83 12.54 -9.86
N VAL A 252 1.24 11.26 -9.81
CA VAL A 252 0.29 10.14 -9.85
C VAL A 252 -0.65 10.19 -8.66
N ILE A 253 -0.13 10.35 -7.45
CA ILE A 253 -0.93 10.36 -6.21
C ILE A 253 -1.93 11.52 -6.22
N ARG A 254 -1.51 12.69 -6.73
CA ARG A 254 -2.37 13.86 -6.88
C ARG A 254 -3.49 13.61 -7.88
N GLU A 255 -3.21 12.97 -9.01
CA GLU A 255 -4.21 12.64 -10.03
C GLU A 255 -5.27 11.68 -9.48
N LEU A 256 -4.86 10.75 -8.60
CA LEU A 256 -5.78 9.85 -7.90
C LEU A 256 -6.63 10.54 -6.82
N GLY A 257 -6.34 11.80 -6.49
CA GLY A 257 -7.03 12.57 -5.45
C GLY A 257 -6.74 12.07 -4.04
N LEU A 258 -5.57 11.46 -3.81
CA LEU A 258 -5.17 10.92 -2.52
C LEU A 258 -4.43 11.97 -1.68
N LYS A 259 -4.48 11.80 -0.36
CA LYS A 259 -3.74 12.63 0.59
C LYS A 259 -2.24 12.43 0.41
N ARG A 260 -1.49 13.53 0.50
CA ARG A 260 -0.04 13.61 0.25
C ARG A 260 0.73 14.27 1.38
N ARG A 261 0.05 14.89 2.34
CA ARG A 261 0.64 15.63 3.44
C ARG A 261 0.21 15.06 4.79
N LEU A 262 1.11 15.14 5.76
CA LEU A 262 0.80 14.82 7.16
C LEU A 262 -0.32 15.72 7.73
N SER A 263 -0.39 16.98 7.29
CA SER A 263 -1.46 17.89 7.71
C SER A 263 -2.85 17.49 7.22
N GLU A 264 -2.97 16.79 6.08
CA GLU A 264 -4.25 16.29 5.56
C GLU A 264 -4.80 15.11 6.38
N VAL A 265 -3.98 14.55 7.26
CA VAL A 265 -4.34 13.46 8.18
C VAL A 265 -4.22 13.87 9.65
N GLY A 266 -4.17 15.18 9.93
CA GLY A 266 -4.20 15.73 11.28
C GLY A 266 -2.86 15.65 12.05
N VAL A 267 -1.76 15.34 11.37
CA VAL A 267 -0.41 15.33 11.95
C VAL A 267 0.27 16.65 11.59
N VAL A 268 0.24 17.60 12.53
CA VAL A 268 0.62 19.01 12.26
C VAL A 268 1.64 19.56 13.25
N GLU A 269 1.61 19.11 14.50
CA GLU A 269 2.48 19.68 15.54
C GLU A 269 3.88 19.10 15.46
N ARG A 270 4.90 19.91 15.77
CA ARG A 270 6.29 19.44 15.83
C ARG A 270 6.46 18.22 16.75
N MET A 271 5.76 18.25 17.88
CA MET A 271 5.72 17.17 18.85
C MET A 271 5.17 15.85 18.26
N ASP A 272 4.25 15.93 17.29
CA ASP A 272 3.72 14.73 16.62
C ASP A 272 4.80 14.09 15.73
N PHE A 273 5.60 14.90 15.03
CA PHE A 273 6.72 14.41 14.23
C PHE A 273 7.80 13.78 15.10
N GLU A 274 8.10 14.37 16.25
CA GLU A 274 9.08 13.83 17.21
C GLU A 274 8.61 12.49 17.80
N ARG A 275 7.33 12.39 18.17
CA ARG A 275 6.75 11.12 18.64
C ARG A 275 6.75 10.06 17.54
N LEU A 276 6.43 10.44 16.31
CA LEU A 276 6.44 9.53 15.16
C LEU A 276 7.86 9.03 14.89
N ALA A 277 8.86 9.91 14.94
CA ALA A 277 10.26 9.56 14.76
C ALA A 277 10.74 8.56 15.81
N ASP A 278 10.53 8.86 17.10
CA ASP A 278 10.95 7.99 18.21
C ASP A 278 10.28 6.60 18.14
N ALA A 279 8.99 6.56 17.81
CA ALA A 279 8.28 5.30 17.63
C ALA A 279 8.83 4.50 16.44
N SER A 280 9.15 5.17 15.32
CA SER A 280 9.56 4.52 14.06
C SER A 280 10.93 3.87 14.16
N LEU A 281 11.84 4.38 15.00
CA LEU A 281 13.19 3.80 15.20
C LEU A 281 13.19 2.35 15.69
N ARG A 282 12.07 1.85 16.19
CA ARG A 282 11.92 0.46 16.62
C ARG A 282 11.58 -0.48 15.46
N ASP A 283 11.23 0.05 14.30
CA ASP A 283 10.84 -0.75 13.16
C ASP A 283 12.07 -1.27 12.40
N PRO A 284 12.17 -2.60 12.16
CA PRO A 284 13.33 -3.18 11.49
C PRO A 284 13.48 -2.71 10.04
N PHE A 285 12.45 -2.17 9.41
CA PHE A 285 12.54 -1.70 8.02
C PHE A 285 13.32 -0.40 7.86
N LEU A 286 13.55 0.37 8.93
CA LEU A 286 14.41 1.55 8.87
C LEU A 286 15.89 1.20 8.64
N VAL A 287 16.36 0.11 9.23
CA VAL A 287 17.75 -0.34 9.05
C VAL A 287 17.96 -1.13 7.75
N THR A 288 16.87 -1.60 7.11
CA THR A 288 16.93 -2.23 5.78
C THR A 288 16.66 -1.25 4.63
N ASN A 289 16.34 0.00 4.93
CA ASN A 289 16.27 1.05 3.93
C ASN A 289 17.66 1.26 3.29
N VAL A 290 17.68 1.60 2.00
CA VAL A 290 18.92 1.71 1.21
C VAL A 290 19.89 2.77 1.73
N VAL A 291 19.34 3.84 2.31
CA VAL A 291 20.08 4.72 3.23
C VAL A 291 19.69 4.31 4.63
N ILE A 292 20.61 3.73 5.39
CA ILE A 292 20.32 3.19 6.72
C ILE A 292 19.82 4.31 7.64
N ILE A 293 18.66 4.11 8.27
CA ILE A 293 18.06 5.06 9.21
C ILE A 293 18.16 4.48 10.63
N THR A 294 18.94 5.15 11.48
CA THR A 294 19.15 4.79 12.90
C THR A 294 18.96 5.96 13.85
N THR A 295 18.63 7.14 13.33
CA THR A 295 18.55 8.39 14.10
C THR A 295 17.21 9.09 13.87
N ASN A 296 16.76 9.83 14.89
CA ASN A 296 15.49 10.56 14.81
C ASN A 296 15.55 11.66 13.74
N GLU A 297 16.73 12.25 13.54
CA GLU A 297 16.96 13.33 12.57
C GLU A 297 16.57 12.92 11.15
N HIS A 298 16.91 11.69 10.73
CA HIS A 298 16.53 11.18 9.40
C HIS A 298 15.01 10.97 9.26
N VAL A 299 14.34 10.46 10.30
CA VAL A 299 12.87 10.28 10.27
C VAL A 299 12.15 11.63 10.29
N LEU A 300 12.68 12.59 11.05
CA LEU A 300 12.18 13.97 11.09
C LEU A 300 12.34 14.65 9.73
N GLU A 301 13.47 14.49 9.06
CA GLU A 301 13.67 15.02 7.70
C GLU A 301 12.60 14.49 6.72
N ILE A 302 12.35 13.18 6.73
CA ILE A 302 11.28 12.57 5.91
C ILE A 302 9.90 13.15 6.28
N SER A 303 9.62 13.26 7.58
CA SER A 303 8.34 13.80 8.09
C SER A 303 8.14 15.27 7.72
N GLU A 304 9.20 16.08 7.75
CA GLU A 304 9.18 17.49 7.37
C GLU A 304 8.93 17.68 5.86
N VAL A 305 9.48 16.80 5.01
CA VAL A 305 9.14 16.77 3.58
C VAL A 305 7.64 16.52 3.39
N CYS A 306 7.06 15.58 4.15
CA CYS A 306 5.63 15.28 4.12
C CYS A 306 4.77 16.44 4.66
N ALA A 307 5.26 17.21 5.63
CA ALA A 307 4.53 18.33 6.23
C ALA A 307 4.51 19.57 5.31
N SER A 308 5.66 19.93 4.77
CA SER A 308 5.85 21.14 3.96
C SER A 308 5.31 21.00 2.54
N GLY A 309 5.18 19.76 2.03
CA GLY A 309 4.92 19.50 0.61
C GLY A 309 6.11 19.92 -0.28
N MET A 310 7.33 19.99 0.29
CA MET A 310 8.57 20.40 -0.38
C MET A 310 9.10 19.40 -1.42
N ILE A 311 8.27 18.48 -1.91
CA ILE A 311 8.61 17.57 -3.02
C ILE A 311 9.09 18.37 -4.25
N PHE A 312 8.58 19.60 -4.44
CA PHE A 312 8.89 20.48 -5.58
C PHE A 312 10.11 21.40 -5.44
N ARG A 313 10.85 21.37 -4.32
CA ARG A 313 12.09 22.15 -4.23
C ARG A 313 13.29 21.30 -4.69
N PRO A 314 14.13 21.82 -5.61
CA PRO A 314 15.29 21.13 -6.12
C PRO A 314 16.20 20.67 -4.99
#